data_AF-A0A538GSY3-F1
#
_entry.id   AF-A0A538GSY3-F1
#
_cell.length_a   1.000
_cell.length_b   1.000
_cell.length_c   1.000
_cell.angle_alpha   90.00
_cell.angle_beta   90.00
_cell.angle_gamma   90.00
#
_symmetry.space_group_name_H-M   'P 1'
#
loop_
_entity.id
_entity.type
_entity.pdbx_description
1 polymer ?
#
loop_
_entity_poly.entity_id
_entity_poly.type
_entity_poly.pdbx_seq_one_letter_code
_entity_poly.pdbx_strand_id
1 'polypeptide(L)'
;MEQHSSTETIGERLRRLRLERGLSQRELSEPGVSYAYISRIEGGARRPSVKALRMLARKLGVSADYLETGSEIRDSDERELRIADAELELRLAGSSPDAEDRLARLRDEALDAGDLLAASRASIALGLAASAAGQYAEAIERLQHGLELAP
;
A
#
# COMPACT_ATOMS: atom_id res chain seq x y z
N MET A 1 -2.72 8.25 21.70
CA MET A 1 -3.63 7.34 21.00
C MET A 1 -2.78 6.33 20.28
N GLU A 2 -2.96 5.06 20.63
CA GLU A 2 -2.01 3.98 20.44
C GLU A 2 -1.74 3.69 18.96
N GLN A 3 -0.47 3.79 18.58
CA GLN A 3 0.06 3.24 17.35
C GLN A 3 0.03 1.72 17.49
N HIS A 4 -0.95 1.04 16.87
CA HIS A 4 -0.91 -0.41 16.76
C HIS A 4 0.09 -0.83 15.67
N SER A 5 1.38 -0.70 15.99
CA SER A 5 2.44 -1.50 15.39
C SER A 5 2.41 -2.88 16.05
N SER A 6 1.55 -3.76 15.56
CA SER A 6 1.79 -5.20 15.63
C SER A 6 1.67 -5.72 14.21
N THR A 7 2.80 -5.88 13.53
CA THR A 7 2.86 -6.43 12.17
C THR A 7 2.46 -7.91 12.23
N GLU A 8 1.17 -8.18 12.35
CA GLU A 8 0.59 -9.52 12.28
C GLU A 8 1.07 -10.16 10.97
N THR A 9 1.70 -11.32 11.06
CA THR A 9 2.10 -12.04 9.86
C THR A 9 0.86 -12.57 9.14
N ILE A 10 0.98 -12.84 7.85
CA ILE A 10 -0.08 -13.49 7.07
C ILE A 10 -0.61 -14.79 7.72
N GLY A 11 0.27 -15.56 8.37
CA GLY A 11 -0.09 -16.81 9.03
C GLY A 11 -0.92 -16.60 10.29
N GLU A 12 -0.52 -15.64 11.12
CA GLU A 12 -1.27 -15.22 12.32
C GLU A 12 -2.64 -14.68 11.93
N ARG A 13 -2.69 -13.83 10.90
CA ARG A 13 -3.94 -13.28 10.35
C ARG A 13 -4.87 -14.35 9.83
N LEU A 14 -4.35 -15.28 9.04
CA LEU A 14 -5.11 -16.42 8.54
C LEU A 14 -5.70 -17.23 9.69
N ARG A 15 -4.90 -17.52 10.72
CA ARG A 15 -5.35 -18.26 11.90
C ARG A 15 -6.43 -17.50 12.67
N ARG A 16 -6.23 -16.21 12.91
CA ARG A 16 -7.18 -15.35 13.62
C ARG A 16 -8.52 -15.29 12.89
N LEU A 17 -8.52 -14.93 11.60
CA LEU A 17 -9.75 -14.85 10.78
C LEU A 17 -10.49 -16.18 10.70
N ARG A 18 -9.75 -17.30 10.66
CA ARG A 18 -10.31 -18.64 10.66
C ARG A 18 -11.02 -18.93 12.00
N LEU A 19 -10.38 -18.61 13.12
CA LEU A 19 -10.95 -18.84 14.46
C LEU A 19 -12.14 -17.93 14.74
N GLU A 20 -12.10 -16.66 14.31
CA GLU A 20 -13.25 -15.72 14.39
C GLU A 20 -14.48 -16.25 13.66
N ARG A 21 -14.29 -17.05 12.61
CA ARG A 21 -15.37 -17.70 11.84
C ARG A 21 -15.75 -19.08 12.37
N GLY A 22 -15.14 -19.53 13.47
CA GLY A 22 -15.39 -20.86 14.04
C GLY A 22 -14.96 -22.02 13.14
N LEU A 23 -14.07 -21.79 12.18
CA LEU A 23 -13.65 -22.81 11.22
C LEU A 23 -12.42 -23.59 11.75
N SER A 24 -12.42 -24.90 11.58
CA SER A 24 -11.19 -25.71 11.65
C SER A 24 -10.36 -25.55 10.37
N GLN A 25 -9.08 -25.93 10.40
CA GLN A 25 -8.23 -25.94 9.19
C GLN A 25 -8.79 -26.86 8.09
N ARG A 26 -9.49 -27.93 8.47
CA ARG A 26 -10.17 -28.83 7.53
C ARG A 26 -11.38 -28.16 6.89
N GLU A 27 -12.19 -27.46 7.69
CA GLU A 27 -13.34 -26.72 7.17
C GLU A 27 -12.93 -25.54 6.30
N LEU A 28 -11.77 -24.91 6.57
CA LEU A 28 -11.20 -23.88 5.69
C LEU A 28 -10.61 -24.46 4.40
N SER A 29 -10.13 -25.71 4.39
CA SER A 29 -9.54 -26.33 3.20
C SER A 29 -10.53 -26.47 2.03
N GLU A 30 -10.04 -26.44 0.80
CA GLU A 30 -10.83 -26.59 -0.43
C GLU A 30 -9.98 -27.19 -1.56
N PRO A 31 -10.57 -27.68 -2.68
CA PRO A 31 -9.79 -28.25 -3.78
C PRO A 31 -8.70 -27.29 -4.29
N GLY A 32 -7.43 -27.63 -4.07
CA GLY A 32 -6.26 -26.80 -4.39
C GLY A 32 -5.56 -26.16 -3.19
N VAL A 33 -6.18 -26.14 -2.01
CA VAL A 33 -5.59 -25.68 -0.73
C VAL A 33 -5.92 -26.69 0.37
N SER A 34 -4.96 -27.57 0.67
CA SER A 34 -5.15 -28.61 1.69
C SER A 34 -5.01 -28.07 3.12
N TYR A 35 -5.62 -28.75 4.10
CA TYR A 35 -5.49 -28.40 5.52
C TYR A 35 -4.01 -28.41 5.98
N ALA A 36 -3.19 -29.33 5.47
CA ALA A 36 -1.77 -29.40 5.77
C ALA A 36 -1.00 -28.21 5.20
N TYR A 37 -1.45 -27.65 4.07
CA TYR A 37 -0.89 -26.41 3.54
C TYR A 37 -1.31 -25.21 4.39
N ILE A 38 -2.59 -25.13 4.79
CA ILE A 38 -3.10 -24.10 5.71
C ILE A 38 -2.31 -24.12 7.02
N SER A 39 -2.10 -25.29 7.63
CA SER A 39 -1.31 -25.41 8.86
C SER A 39 0.12 -24.88 8.72
N ARG A 40 0.77 -25.09 7.56
CA ARG A 40 2.11 -24.55 7.29
C ARG A 40 2.10 -23.04 7.07
N ILE A 41 1.03 -22.49 6.49
CA ILE A 41 0.87 -21.04 6.36
C ILE A 41 0.66 -20.40 7.73
N GLU A 42 -0.27 -20.93 8.52
CA GLU A 42 -0.57 -20.43 9.89
C GLU A 42 0.64 -20.50 10.81
N GLY A 43 1.52 -21.50 10.62
CA GLY A 43 2.77 -21.62 11.36
C GLY A 43 3.94 -20.80 10.77
N GLY A 44 3.72 -19.99 9.74
CA GLY A 44 4.77 -19.17 9.10
C GLY A 44 5.76 -19.96 8.24
N ALA A 45 5.67 -21.29 8.19
CA ALA A 45 6.58 -22.16 7.46
C ALA A 45 6.43 -22.07 5.94
N ARG A 46 5.33 -21.48 5.43
CA ARG A 46 5.16 -21.27 4.00
C ARG A 46 4.32 -20.04 3.66
N ARG A 47 4.78 -19.27 2.68
CA ARG A 47 3.95 -18.23 2.06
C ARG A 47 2.92 -18.84 1.10
N PRO A 48 1.64 -18.39 1.13
CA PRO A 48 0.64 -18.81 0.17
C PRO A 48 0.99 -18.31 -1.23
N SER A 49 0.64 -19.08 -2.27
CA SER A 49 0.65 -18.54 -3.64
C SER A 49 -0.50 -17.55 -3.83
N VAL A 50 -0.42 -16.66 -4.83
CA VAL A 50 -1.50 -15.71 -5.16
C VAL A 50 -2.85 -16.41 -5.36
N LYS A 51 -2.84 -17.61 -5.97
CA LYS A 51 -4.05 -18.42 -6.14
C LYS A 51 -4.61 -18.91 -4.81
N ALA A 52 -3.76 -19.45 -3.93
CA ALA A 52 -4.16 -19.94 -2.61
C ALA A 52 -4.64 -18.79 -1.71
N LEU A 53 -3.98 -17.63 -1.76
CA LEU A 53 -4.38 -16.42 -1.05
C LEU A 53 -5.80 -15.99 -1.44
N ARG A 54 -6.09 -15.85 -2.74
CA ARG A 54 -7.41 -15.48 -3.24
C ARG A 54 -8.49 -16.50 -2.86
N MET A 55 -8.15 -17.77 -2.87
CA MET A 55 -9.03 -18.87 -2.45
C MET A 55 -9.41 -18.76 -0.97
N LEU A 56 -8.41 -18.65 -0.10
CA LEU A 56 -8.60 -18.49 1.34
C LEU A 56 -9.35 -17.19 1.68
N ALA A 57 -8.97 -16.07 1.05
CA ALA A 57 -9.60 -14.78 1.26
C ALA A 57 -11.10 -14.81 0.91
N ARG A 58 -11.47 -15.39 -0.23
CA ARG A 58 -12.89 -15.56 -0.61
C ARG A 58 -13.66 -16.37 0.41
N LYS A 59 -13.12 -17.49 0.89
CA LYS A 59 -13.78 -18.35 1.87
C LYS A 59 -13.91 -17.69 3.25
N LEU A 60 -12.96 -16.83 3.58
CA LEU A 60 -13.01 -15.97 4.75
C LEU A 60 -13.84 -14.69 4.49
N GLY A 61 -14.32 -14.42 3.28
CA GLY A 61 -15.06 -13.19 2.99
C GLY A 61 -14.27 -11.91 3.25
N VAL A 62 -12.96 -11.92 3.00
CA VAL A 62 -12.08 -10.74 3.05
C VAL A 62 -11.37 -10.55 1.70
N SER A 63 -10.74 -9.40 1.49
CA SER A 63 -9.90 -9.19 0.29
C SER A 63 -8.60 -9.99 0.39
N ALA A 64 -8.04 -10.37 -0.76
CA ALA A 64 -6.75 -11.05 -0.81
C ALA A 64 -5.63 -10.15 -0.27
N ASP A 65 -5.69 -8.86 -0.59
CA ASP A 65 -4.76 -7.83 -0.13
C ASP A 65 -4.81 -7.72 1.39
N TYR A 66 -5.99 -7.61 2.00
CA TYR A 66 -6.11 -7.61 3.47
C TYR A 66 -5.56 -8.88 4.10
N LEU A 67 -5.84 -10.04 3.50
CA LEU A 67 -5.28 -11.29 4.01
C LEU A 67 -3.74 -11.30 3.93
N GLU A 68 -3.15 -10.64 2.94
CA GLU A 68 -1.70 -10.55 2.74
C GLU A 68 -1.01 -9.48 3.58
N THR A 69 -1.50 -8.24 3.55
CA THR A 69 -0.88 -7.06 4.16
C THR A 69 -1.45 -6.74 5.54
N GLY A 70 -2.73 -7.06 5.77
CA GLY A 70 -3.46 -6.70 6.99
C GLY A 70 -4.12 -5.33 6.95
N SER A 71 -4.00 -4.62 5.83
CA SER A 71 -4.67 -3.35 5.60
C SER A 71 -5.90 -3.56 4.70
N GLU A 72 -7.04 -3.00 5.09
CA GLU A 72 -8.24 -2.98 4.25
C GLU A 72 -8.11 -1.98 3.09
N ILE A 73 -7.26 -0.97 3.28
CA ILE A 73 -6.89 0.01 2.28
C ILE A 73 -5.60 -0.48 1.62
N ARG A 74 -5.57 -0.56 0.28
CA ARG A 74 -4.31 -0.87 -0.41
C ARG A 74 -3.33 0.26 -0.11
N ASP A 75 -2.08 -0.06 0.21
CA ASP A 75 -1.05 0.96 0.49
C ASP A 75 -0.94 2.00 -0.63
N SER A 76 -1.24 1.60 -1.89
CA SER A 76 -1.36 2.51 -3.03
C SER A 76 -2.48 3.53 -2.89
N ASP A 77 -3.66 3.13 -2.41
CA ASP A 77 -4.83 3.99 -2.26
C ASP A 77 -4.61 5.00 -1.11
N GLU A 78 -3.95 4.56 -0.03
CA GLU A 78 -3.57 5.44 1.08
C GLU A 78 -2.53 6.48 0.64
N ARG A 79 -1.50 6.06 -0.11
CA ARG A 79 -0.53 6.97 -0.71
C ARG A 79 -1.21 7.97 -1.64
N GLU A 80 -2.12 7.50 -2.49
CA GLU A 80 -2.85 8.34 -3.43
C GLU A 80 -3.66 9.43 -2.72
N LEU A 81 -4.35 9.08 -1.62
CA LEU A 81 -5.10 10.03 -0.81
C LEU A 81 -4.17 11.07 -0.17
N ARG A 82 -3.07 10.64 0.46
CA ARG A 82 -2.09 11.53 1.08
C ARG A 82 -1.45 12.49 0.07
N ILE A 83 -1.20 12.03 -1.16
CA ILE A 83 -0.71 12.87 -2.27
C ILE A 83 -1.78 13.90 -2.65
N ALA A 84 -3.03 13.47 -2.82
CA ALA A 84 -4.13 14.35 -3.21
C ALA A 84 -4.36 15.49 -2.19
N ASP A 85 -4.25 15.19 -0.89
CA ASP A 85 -4.38 16.18 0.18
C ASP A 85 -3.26 17.24 0.10
N ALA A 86 -2.02 16.82 -0.10
CA ALA A 86 -0.88 17.75 -0.23
C ALA A 86 -0.98 18.60 -1.52
N GLU A 87 -1.42 18.02 -2.64
CA GLU A 87 -1.69 18.76 -3.86
C GLU A 87 -2.80 19.81 -3.68
N LEU A 88 -3.86 19.47 -2.95
CA LEU A 88 -4.94 20.41 -2.64
C LEU A 88 -4.43 21.59 -1.83
N GLU A 89 -3.60 21.34 -0.82
CA GLU A 89 -2.99 22.39 -0.01
C GLU A 89 -2.12 23.34 -0.85
N LEU A 90 -1.25 22.79 -1.70
CA LEU A 90 -0.45 23.61 -2.62
C LEU A 90 -1.31 24.44 -3.56
N ARG A 91 -2.41 23.88 -4.06
CA ARG A 91 -3.34 24.61 -4.94
C ARG A 91 -4.05 25.76 -4.23
N LEU A 92 -4.35 25.61 -2.94
CA LEU A 92 -5.03 26.63 -2.13
C LEU A 92 -4.07 27.70 -1.61
N ALA A 93 -2.87 27.32 -1.20
CA ALA A 93 -1.88 28.22 -0.59
C ALA A 93 -0.88 28.83 -1.61
N GLY A 94 -0.78 28.25 -2.81
CA GLY A 94 0.22 28.60 -3.83
C GLY A 94 1.61 28.03 -3.53
N SER A 95 2.04 28.07 -2.27
CA SER A 95 3.24 27.41 -1.76
C SER A 95 3.03 26.94 -0.33
N SER A 96 3.49 25.74 0.02
CA SER A 96 3.49 25.24 1.39
C SER A 96 4.69 24.32 1.59
N PRO A 97 5.73 24.75 2.33
CA PRO A 97 6.89 23.92 2.63
C PRO A 97 6.51 22.58 3.27
N ASP A 98 5.50 22.58 4.15
CA ASP A 98 5.00 21.37 4.80
C ASP A 98 4.37 20.39 3.80
N ALA A 99 3.63 20.89 2.80
CA ALA A 99 3.04 20.06 1.76
C ALA A 99 4.11 19.51 0.80
N GLU A 100 5.11 20.33 0.46
CA GLU A 100 6.27 19.90 -0.32
C GLU A 100 7.06 18.80 0.40
N ASP A 101 7.36 18.96 1.68
CA ASP A 101 8.04 17.95 2.49
C ASP A 101 7.22 16.65 2.63
N ARG A 102 5.89 16.75 2.67
CA ARG A 102 5.00 15.57 2.63
C ARG A 102 5.08 14.87 1.28
N LEU A 103 5.02 15.61 0.17
CA LEU A 103 5.11 15.04 -1.18
C LEU A 103 6.47 14.38 -1.44
N ALA A 104 7.57 14.98 -0.98
CA ALA A 104 8.90 14.41 -1.10
C ALA A 104 9.00 13.05 -0.38
N ARG A 105 8.49 12.97 0.86
CA ARG A 105 8.42 11.70 1.61
C ARG A 105 7.53 10.68 0.92
N LEU A 106 6.36 11.08 0.44
CA LEU A 106 5.42 10.20 -0.27
C LEU A 106 6.01 9.65 -1.57
N ARG A 107 6.77 10.46 -2.31
CA ARG A 107 7.51 10.01 -3.49
C ARG A 107 8.50 8.90 -3.12
N ASP A 108 9.31 9.12 -2.08
CA ASP A 108 10.34 8.16 -1.67
C ASP A 108 9.70 6.85 -1.15
N GLU A 109 8.63 6.96 -0.33
CA GLU A 109 7.81 5.82 0.11
C GLU A 109 7.19 5.04 -1.07
N ALA A 110 6.77 5.73 -2.13
CA ALA A 110 6.21 5.12 -3.33
C ALA A 110 7.29 4.40 -4.15
N LEU A 111 8.48 5.00 -4.30
CA LEU A 111 9.63 4.38 -4.98
C LEU A 111 10.07 3.09 -4.28
N ASP A 112 10.21 3.13 -2.95
CA ASP A 112 10.58 1.95 -2.15
C ASP A 112 9.58 0.80 -2.29
N ALA A 113 8.31 1.13 -2.50
CA ALA A 113 7.24 0.17 -2.73
C ALA A 113 7.04 -0.24 -4.19
N GLY A 114 7.79 0.34 -5.14
CA GLY A 114 7.62 0.12 -6.58
C GLY A 114 6.32 0.71 -7.16
N ASP A 115 5.68 1.64 -6.44
CA ASP A 115 4.48 2.35 -6.86
C ASP A 115 4.86 3.55 -7.75
N LEU A 116 5.26 3.24 -8.98
CA LEU A 116 5.79 4.23 -9.93
C LEU A 116 4.78 5.33 -10.28
N LEU A 117 3.48 5.00 -10.30
CA LEU A 117 2.42 5.97 -10.58
C LEU A 117 2.33 7.03 -9.47
N ALA A 118 2.31 6.60 -8.21
CA ALA A 118 2.30 7.52 -7.06
C ALA A 118 3.59 8.35 -7.00
N ALA A 119 4.76 7.74 -7.26
CA ALA A 119 6.04 8.42 -7.28
C ALA A 119 6.12 9.48 -8.39
N SER A 120 5.66 9.14 -9.60
CA SER A 120 5.52 10.07 -10.73
C SER A 120 4.64 11.27 -10.35
N ARG A 121 3.44 10.99 -9.82
CA ARG A 121 2.47 12.02 -9.44
C ARG A 121 3.03 12.99 -8.39
N ALA A 122 3.64 12.46 -7.32
CA ALA A 122 4.25 13.28 -6.28
C ALA A 122 5.40 14.16 -6.84
N SER A 123 6.23 13.61 -7.73
CA SER A 123 7.31 14.35 -8.40
C SER A 123 6.78 15.49 -9.26
N ILE A 124 5.70 15.25 -10.01
CA ILE A 124 5.04 16.27 -10.82
C ILE A 124 4.47 17.38 -9.94
N ALA A 125 3.80 17.03 -8.84
CA ALA A 125 3.26 18.02 -7.89
C ALA A 125 4.35 18.93 -7.31
N LEU A 126 5.50 18.36 -6.92
CA LEU A 126 6.67 19.11 -6.46
C LEU A 126 7.25 20.02 -7.53
N GLY A 127 7.25 19.58 -8.79
CA GLY A 127 7.71 20.39 -9.93
C GLY A 127 6.76 21.56 -10.22
N LEU A 128 5.45 21.33 -10.13
CA LEU A 128 4.44 22.40 -10.25
C LEU A 128 4.55 23.43 -9.11
N ALA A 129 4.80 22.98 -7.88
CA ALA A 129 5.04 23.87 -6.74
C ALA A 129 6.28 24.74 -6.96
N ALA A 130 7.40 24.14 -7.34
CA ALA A 130 8.63 24.88 -7.67
C ALA A 130 8.41 25.88 -8.81
N SER A 131 7.63 25.51 -9.83
CA SER A 131 7.27 26.43 -10.91
C SER A 131 6.45 27.62 -10.41
N ALA A 132 5.50 27.40 -9.50
CA ALA A 132 4.70 28.46 -8.89
C ALA A 132 5.54 29.40 -8.02
N ALA A 133 6.58 28.87 -7.37
CA ALA A 133 7.56 29.63 -6.60
C ALA A 133 8.62 30.35 -7.47
N GLY A 134 8.59 30.18 -8.80
CA GLY A 134 9.57 30.77 -9.72
C GLY A 134 10.92 30.05 -9.76
N GLN A 135 11.03 28.87 -9.14
CA GLN A 135 12.23 28.04 -9.11
C GLN A 135 12.30 27.14 -10.36
N TYR A 136 12.42 27.76 -11.54
CA TYR A 136 12.24 27.04 -12.81
C TYR A 136 13.22 25.90 -13.06
N ALA A 137 14.48 26.03 -12.64
CA ALA A 137 15.48 24.98 -12.80
C ALA A 137 15.07 23.70 -12.04
N GLU A 138 14.68 23.87 -10.78
CA GLU A 138 14.20 22.78 -9.93
C GLU A 138 12.84 22.23 -10.41
N ALA A 139 11.96 23.10 -10.91
CA ALA A 139 10.70 22.69 -11.51
C ALA A 139 10.92 21.74 -12.70
N ILE A 140 11.83 22.09 -13.60
CA ILE A 140 12.15 21.27 -14.78
C ILE A 140 12.69 19.90 -14.35
N GLU A 141 13.66 19.87 -13.43
CA GLU A 141 14.26 18.62 -12.94
C GLU A 141 13.19 17.69 -12.34
N ARG A 142 12.33 18.22 -11.45
CA ARG A 142 11.27 17.45 -10.80
C ARG A 142 10.20 16.96 -11.79
N LEU A 143 9.81 17.78 -12.77
CA LEU A 143 8.85 17.39 -13.81
C LEU A 143 9.42 16.32 -14.74
N GLN A 144 10.69 16.45 -15.15
CA GLN A 144 11.37 15.45 -15.96
C GLN A 144 11.44 14.11 -15.23
N HIS A 145 11.86 14.14 -13.97
CA HIS A 145 11.89 12.93 -13.15
C HIS A 145 10.51 12.28 -13.02
N GLY A 146 9.45 13.07 -12.81
CA GLY A 146 8.09 12.55 -12.79
C GLY A 146 7.69 11.87 -14.09
N LEU A 147 8.02 12.46 -15.24
CA LEU A 147 7.76 11.87 -16.56
C LEU A 147 8.54 10.57 -16.79
N GLU A 148 9.77 10.45 -16.29
CA GLU A 148 10.58 9.23 -16.37
C GLU A 148 9.99 8.06 -15.55
N LEU A 149 9.24 8.37 -14.49
CA LEU A 149 8.57 7.39 -13.63
C LEU A 149 7.20 6.96 -14.16
N ALA A 150 6.59 7.73 -15.06
CA ALA A 150 5.24 7.44 -15.56
C ALA A 150 5.24 6.15 -16.42
N PRO A 151 4.31 5.20 -16.16
CA PRO A 151 4.25 3.90 -16.87
C PRO A 151 3.65 3.99 -18.29
#